data_AF-A0A1N6N0Q6-F1
#
_entry.id   AF-A0A1N6N0Q6-F1
#
_cell.length_a   1.000
_cell.length_b   1.000
_cell.length_c   1.000
_cell.angle_alpha   90.00
_cell.angle_beta   90.00
_cell.angle_gamma   90.00
#
_symmetry.space_group_name_H-M   'P 1'
#
loop_
_entity.id
_entity.type
_entity.pdbx_description
1 polymer ?
#
loop_
_entity_poly.entity_id
_entity_poly.type
_entity_poly.pdbx_seq_one_letter_code
_entity_poly.pdbx_strand_id
1 'polypeptide(L)'
;MEKGLLNVPLRETGKNNLSAGQRFAVVIETATMSERELAEYCRQKGLFVDDVKQWRIISIQAHETKPTEGHYKINKELQEERRKIKALEKELARKEKALAETAALLVLREKFNALWESKGED
;
A
#
# COMPACT_ATOMS: atom_id res chain seq x y z
N MET A 1 -26.77 -5.64 34.68
CA MET A 1 -26.20 -4.84 33.59
C MET A 1 -24.72 -5.19 33.53
N GLU A 2 -24.29 -6.00 32.56
CA GLU A 2 -22.89 -6.17 32.14
C GLU A 2 -22.89 -7.20 31.00
N LYS A 3 -23.35 -6.79 29.82
CA LYS A 3 -23.01 -7.49 28.59
C LYS A 3 -22.10 -6.54 27.83
N GLY A 4 -20.85 -6.50 28.29
CA GLY A 4 -19.82 -5.61 27.76
C GLY A 4 -19.59 -5.88 26.28
N LEU A 5 -19.83 -4.85 25.47
CA LEU A 5 -19.18 -4.36 24.23
C LEU A 5 -18.37 -5.26 23.28
N LEU A 6 -18.28 -6.59 23.46
CA LEU A 6 -17.36 -7.46 22.71
C LEU A 6 -18.02 -8.67 22.03
N ASN A 7 -19.35 -8.83 22.11
CA ASN A 7 -20.04 -9.92 21.42
C ASN A 7 -20.25 -9.59 19.93
N VAL A 8 -19.16 -9.48 19.18
CA VAL A 8 -19.21 -9.37 17.73
C VAL A 8 -19.40 -10.77 17.15
N PRO A 9 -20.47 -11.05 16.38
CA PRO A 9 -20.67 -12.34 15.77
C PRO A 9 -19.53 -12.63 14.79
N LEU A 10 -18.67 -13.59 15.13
CA LEU A 10 -17.59 -14.08 14.26
C LEU A 10 -18.13 -14.94 13.10
N ARG A 11 -19.46 -15.12 12.98
CA ARG A 11 -20.09 -16.17 12.17
C ARG A 11 -20.48 -15.76 10.73
N GLU A 12 -20.21 -14.53 10.30
CA GLU A 12 -20.66 -14.04 8.98
C GLU A 12 -19.57 -13.47 8.05
N THR A 13 -18.28 -13.69 8.33
CA THR A 13 -17.23 -13.22 7.40
C THR A 13 -16.39 -14.39 6.94
N GLY A 14 -16.54 -14.75 5.66
CA GLY A 14 -15.82 -15.85 5.04
C GLY A 14 -14.31 -15.73 5.27
N LYS A 15 -13.72 -16.82 5.78
CA LYS A 15 -12.31 -17.21 5.98
C LYS A 15 -11.19 -16.19 6.25
N ASN A 16 -11.28 -14.89 5.95
CA ASN A 16 -10.18 -13.92 6.10
C ASN A 16 -10.61 -12.45 6.37
N ASN A 17 -11.90 -12.13 6.55
CA ASN A 17 -12.37 -10.74 6.67
C ASN A 17 -12.65 -10.27 8.11
N LEU A 18 -11.80 -10.65 9.06
CA LEU A 18 -11.90 -10.11 10.43
C LEU A 18 -11.46 -8.65 10.44
N SER A 19 -12.28 -7.77 10.98
CA SER A 19 -11.91 -6.39 11.22
C SER A 19 -10.82 -6.29 12.28
N ALA A 20 -10.08 -5.18 12.32
CA ALA A 20 -9.07 -4.95 13.35
C ALA A 20 -9.66 -5.03 14.77
N GLY A 21 -10.89 -4.54 14.97
CA GLY A 21 -11.60 -4.62 16.25
C GLY A 21 -11.96 -6.05 16.64
N GLN A 22 -12.37 -6.89 15.68
CA GLN A 22 -12.64 -8.32 15.93
C GLN A 22 -11.38 -9.09 16.30
N ARG A 23 -10.26 -8.86 15.59
CA ARG A 23 -8.97 -9.48 15.93
C ARG A 23 -8.51 -9.08 17.34
N PHE A 24 -8.69 -7.81 17.70
CA PHE A 24 -8.35 -7.33 19.02
C PHE A 24 -9.22 -7.97 20.12
N ALA A 25 -10.54 -8.10 19.89
CA ALA A 25 -11.42 -8.80 20.83
C ALA A 25 -10.97 -10.26 21.08
N VAL A 26 -10.62 -10.99 20.00
CA VAL A 26 -10.09 -12.36 20.11
C VAL A 26 -8.80 -12.41 20.92
N VAL A 27 -7.89 -11.45 20.71
CA VAL A 27 -6.63 -11.36 21.47
C VAL A 27 -6.89 -11.16 22.97
N ILE A 28 -7.86 -10.32 23.33
CA ILE A 28 -8.25 -10.07 24.73
C ILE A 28 -8.91 -11.31 25.34
N GLU A 29 -9.86 -11.93 24.65
CA GLU A 29 -10.55 -13.14 25.13
C GLU A 29 -9.58 -14.31 25.36
N THR A 30 -8.60 -14.48 24.47
CA THR A 30 -7.63 -15.58 24.54
C THR A 30 -6.41 -15.28 25.39
N ALA A 31 -6.34 -14.10 26.03
CA ALA A 31 -5.16 -13.66 26.77
C ALA A 31 -4.77 -14.62 27.92
N THR A 32 -5.76 -15.13 28.66
CA THR A 32 -5.56 -16.01 29.83
C THR A 32 -5.78 -17.49 29.55
N MET A 33 -6.13 -17.86 28.31
CA MET A 33 -6.41 -19.24 27.94
C MET A 33 -5.13 -20.06 27.80
N SER A 34 -5.19 -21.32 28.26
CA SER A 34 -4.18 -22.35 27.99
C SER A 34 -4.19 -22.78 26.52
N GLU A 35 -3.15 -23.50 26.06
CA GLU A 35 -3.08 -23.96 24.66
C GLU A 35 -4.25 -24.87 24.27
N ARG A 36 -4.76 -25.66 25.21
CA ARG A 36 -5.92 -26.53 24.99
C ARG A 36 -7.19 -25.72 24.80
N GLU A 37 -7.44 -24.76 25.69
CA GLU A 37 -8.61 -23.87 25.63
C GLU A 37 -8.57 -23.00 24.37
N LEU A 38 -7.39 -22.53 23.98
CA LEU A 38 -7.20 -21.79 22.74
C LEU A 38 -7.55 -22.63 21.51
N ALA A 39 -7.13 -23.90 21.47
CA ALA A 39 -7.46 -24.81 20.38
C ALA A 39 -8.97 -25.09 20.30
N GLU A 40 -9.63 -25.29 21.44
CA GLU A 40 -11.09 -25.47 21.52
C GLU A 40 -11.84 -24.21 21.08
N TYR A 41 -11.41 -23.03 21.55
CA TYR A 41 -11.94 -21.72 21.14
C TYR A 41 -11.81 -21.51 19.62
N CYS A 42 -10.62 -21.77 19.06
CA CYS A 42 -10.34 -21.62 17.64
C CYS A 42 -11.25 -22.53 16.79
N ARG A 43 -11.49 -23.79 17.21
CA ARG A 43 -12.41 -24.70 16.53
C ARG A 43 -13.86 -24.22 16.57
N GLN A 44 -14.31 -23.67 17.70
CA GLN A 44 -15.68 -23.15 17.86
C GLN A 44 -15.91 -21.87 17.02
N LYS A 45 -14.89 -21.01 16.91
CA LYS A 45 -14.97 -19.74 16.19
C LYS A 45 -14.52 -19.82 14.73
N GLY A 46 -13.96 -20.94 14.29
CA GLY A 46 -13.46 -21.12 12.92
C GLY A 46 -12.15 -20.38 12.63
N LEU A 47 -11.28 -20.26 13.64
CA LEU A 47 -9.99 -19.55 13.56
C LEU A 47 -8.83 -20.55 13.55
N PHE A 48 -7.67 -20.13 13.04
CA PHE A 48 -6.42 -20.87 13.21
C PHE A 48 -5.69 -20.38 14.45
N VAL A 49 -5.13 -21.32 15.21
CA VAL A 49 -4.36 -21.02 16.43
C VAL A 49 -3.16 -20.14 16.11
N ASP A 50 -2.51 -20.37 14.96
CA ASP A 50 -1.35 -19.59 14.52
C ASP A 50 -1.72 -18.12 14.26
N ASP A 51 -2.89 -17.85 13.67
CA ASP A 51 -3.36 -16.48 13.44
C ASP A 51 -3.57 -15.74 14.77
N VAL A 52 -4.18 -16.40 15.75
CA VAL A 52 -4.40 -15.80 17.07
C VAL A 52 -3.06 -15.54 17.78
N LYS A 53 -2.11 -16.48 17.71
CA LYS A 53 -0.75 -16.30 18.24
C LYS A 53 -0.05 -15.11 17.56
N GLN A 54 -0.15 -15.00 16.24
CA GLN A 54 0.39 -13.86 15.48
C GLN A 54 -0.25 -12.54 15.92
N TRP A 55 -1.57 -12.48 16.07
CA TRP A 55 -2.24 -11.26 16.51
C TRP A 55 -1.84 -10.86 17.94
N ARG A 56 -1.57 -11.82 18.83
CA ARG A 56 -1.02 -11.52 20.16
C ARG A 56 0.37 -10.89 20.06
N ILE A 57 1.25 -11.46 19.24
CA ILE A 57 2.60 -10.95 19.02
C ILE A 57 2.57 -9.52 18.45
N ILE A 58 1.79 -9.30 17.38
CA ILE A 58 1.65 -7.99 16.74
C ILE A 58 1.06 -6.97 17.73
N SER A 59 0.09 -7.38 18.55
CA SER A 59 -0.50 -6.51 19.57
C SER A 59 0.52 -6.08 20.61
N ILE A 60 1.40 -6.98 21.07
CA ILE A 60 2.48 -6.65 22.02
C ILE A 60 3.50 -5.74 21.34
N GLN A 61 3.96 -6.08 20.13
CA GLN A 61 4.93 -5.29 19.36
C GLN A 61 4.43 -3.86 19.07
N ALA A 62 3.13 -3.68 18.82
CA ALA A 62 2.53 -2.37 18.62
C ALA A 62 2.62 -1.47 19.87
N HIS A 63 2.67 -2.06 21.08
CA HIS A 63 2.83 -1.31 22.33
C HIS A 63 4.31 -1.17 22.75
N GLU A 64 5.17 -2.12 22.38
CA GLU A 64 6.62 -2.06 22.61
C GLU A 64 7.32 -1.05 21.69
N THR A 65 6.77 -0.85 20.50
CA THR A 65 7.25 0.18 19.57
C THR A 65 6.87 1.56 20.08
N LYS A 66 7.70 2.10 21.00
CA LYS A 66 8.07 3.53 20.89
C LYS A 66 8.38 3.78 19.41
N PRO A 67 7.93 4.87 18.78
CA PRO A 67 8.18 5.11 17.36
C PRO A 67 9.68 5.01 17.15
N THR A 68 10.11 3.86 16.64
CA THR A 68 11.52 3.57 16.50
C THR A 68 12.01 4.58 15.48
N GLU A 69 13.16 5.19 15.72
CA GLU A 69 13.72 6.18 14.79
C GLU A 69 13.72 5.67 13.34
N GLY A 70 13.73 4.35 13.14
CA GLY A 70 13.51 3.67 11.87
C GLY A 70 12.21 4.05 11.15
N HIS A 71 11.05 4.09 11.80
CA HIS A 71 9.80 4.48 11.14
C HIS A 71 9.78 5.95 10.70
N TYR A 72 10.39 6.84 11.47
CA TYR A 72 10.53 8.24 11.08
C TYR A 72 11.52 8.40 9.92
N LYS A 73 12.69 7.72 10.00
CA LYS A 73 13.70 7.70 8.93
C LYS A 73 13.12 7.15 7.62
N ILE A 74 12.42 6.01 7.67
CA ILE A 74 11.76 5.39 6.50
C ILE A 74 10.72 6.33 5.89
N ASN A 75 9.88 6.97 6.70
CA ASN A 75 8.88 7.92 6.18
C ASN A 75 9.53 9.16 5.55
N LYS A 76 10.62 9.66 6.14
CA LYS A 76 11.38 10.79 5.60
C LYS A 76 12.06 10.42 4.28
N GLU A 77 12.72 9.28 4.21
CA GLU A 77 13.33 8.74 2.99
C GLU A 77 12.27 8.54 1.89
N LEU A 78 11.12 7.97 2.22
CA LEU A 78 10.01 7.80 1.29
C LEU A 78 9.50 9.15 0.75
N GLN A 79 9.46 10.18 1.59
CA GLN A 79 9.06 11.52 1.17
C GLN A 79 10.09 12.17 0.25
N GLU A 80 11.38 11.99 0.54
CA GLU A 80 12.48 12.49 -0.30
C GLU A 80 12.50 11.80 -1.67
N GLU A 81 12.35 10.48 -1.70
CA GLU A 81 12.24 9.72 -2.95
C GLU A 81 11.02 10.15 -3.79
N ARG A 82 9.86 10.35 -3.16
CA ARG A 82 8.67 10.89 -3.85
C ARG A 82 8.91 12.27 -4.45
N ARG A 83 9.71 13.12 -3.79
CA ARG A 83 10.07 14.44 -4.33
C ARG A 83 11.01 14.32 -5.52
N LYS A 84 12.00 13.42 -5.46
CA LYS A 84 12.92 13.15 -6.57
C LYS A 84 12.16 12.63 -7.80
N ILE A 85 11.27 11.66 -7.61
CA ILE A 85 10.42 11.10 -8.68
C ILE A 85 9.65 12.23 -9.38
N LYS A 86 8.93 13.07 -8.63
CA LYS A 86 8.17 14.19 -9.20
C LYS A 86 9.05 15.20 -9.95
N ALA A 87 10.25 15.47 -9.44
CA ALA A 87 11.19 16.38 -10.08
C ALA A 87 11.68 15.80 -11.42
N LEU A 88 12.05 14.52 -11.42
CA LEU A 88 12.50 13.79 -12.62
C LEU A 88 11.39 13.68 -13.66
N GLU A 89 10.16 13.34 -13.27
CA GLU A 89 9.00 13.30 -14.15
C GLU A 89 8.75 14.65 -14.84
N LYS A 90 8.87 15.75 -14.09
CA LYS A 90 8.71 17.10 -14.64
C LYS A 90 9.81 17.47 -15.62
N GLU A 91 11.05 17.07 -15.34
CA GLU A 91 12.18 17.30 -16.24
C GLU A 91 12.04 16.47 -17.52
N LEU A 92 11.64 15.21 -17.40
CA LEU A 92 11.35 14.32 -18.52
C LEU A 92 10.29 14.95 -19.44
N ALA A 93 9.15 15.38 -18.89
CA ALA A 93 8.07 15.98 -19.67
C ALA A 93 8.50 17.25 -20.41
N ARG A 94 9.38 18.07 -19.83
CA ARG A 94 9.94 19.25 -20.51
C ARG A 94 10.85 18.86 -21.67
N LYS A 95 11.70 17.85 -21.47
CA LYS A 95 12.60 17.34 -22.51
C LYS A 95 11.83 16.69 -23.65
N GLU A 96 10.81 15.90 -23.35
CA GLU A 96 9.91 15.30 -24.35
C GLU A 96 9.16 16.36 -25.16
N LYS A 97 8.68 17.43 -24.51
CA LYS A 97 8.05 18.55 -25.23
C LYS A 97 9.01 19.24 -26.19
N ALA A 98 10.21 19.59 -25.73
CA ALA A 98 11.23 20.19 -26.59
C ALA A 98 11.64 19.25 -27.74
N LEU A 99 11.78 17.95 -27.46
CA LEU A 99 12.06 16.93 -28.46
C LEU A 99 10.94 16.88 -29.51
N ALA A 100 9.67 16.86 -29.10
CA ALA A 100 8.53 16.85 -29.99
C ALA A 100 8.46 18.11 -30.87
N GLU A 101 8.76 19.29 -30.31
CA GLU A 101 8.83 20.55 -31.06
C GLU A 101 9.94 20.49 -32.12
N THR A 102 11.14 19.98 -31.78
CA THR A 102 12.22 19.83 -32.76
C THR A 102 11.87 18.82 -33.87
N ALA A 103 11.25 17.70 -33.53
CA ALA A 103 10.79 16.71 -34.51
C ALA A 103 9.74 17.32 -35.46
N ALA A 104 8.80 18.11 -34.94
CA ALA A 104 7.81 18.81 -35.75
C ALA A 104 8.45 19.81 -36.73
N LEU A 105 9.45 20.58 -36.27
CA LEU A 105 10.20 21.50 -37.14
C LEU A 105 10.96 20.77 -38.26
N LEU A 106 11.59 19.64 -37.95
CA LEU A 106 12.29 18.81 -38.95
C LEU A 106 11.31 18.29 -40.02
N VAL A 107 10.17 17.74 -39.59
CA VAL A 107 9.13 17.27 -40.51
C VAL A 107 8.58 18.40 -41.37
N LEU A 108 8.36 19.59 -40.81
CA LEU A 108 7.87 20.73 -41.57
C LEU A 108 8.91 21.19 -42.62
N ARG A 109 10.19 21.22 -42.26
CA ARG A 109 11.29 21.56 -43.18
C ARG A 109 11.37 20.57 -44.34
N GLU A 110 11.27 19.28 -44.06
CA GLU A 110 11.30 18.23 -45.08
C GLU A 110 10.11 18.38 -46.05
N LYS A 111 8.89 18.59 -45.53
CA LYS A 111 7.71 18.85 -46.36
C LYS A 111 7.84 20.11 -47.20
N PHE A 112 8.40 21.18 -46.65
CA PHE A 112 8.61 22.43 -47.39
C PHE A 112 9.60 22.24 -48.54
N ASN A 113 10.74 21.57 -48.28
CA ASN A 113 11.73 21.27 -49.31
C ASN A 113 11.12 20.43 -50.44
N ALA A 114 10.35 19.38 -50.10
CA ALA A 114 9.69 18.53 -51.10
C ALA A 114 8.72 19.31 -52.00
N LEU A 115 7.95 20.25 -51.44
CA LEU A 115 7.05 21.12 -52.22
C LEU A 115 7.79 22.10 -53.13
N TRP A 116 8.99 22.53 -52.74
CA TRP A 116 9.79 23.48 -53.52
C TRP A 116 10.59 22.78 -54.62
N GLU A 117 11.15 21.61 -54.35
CA GLU A 117 11.82 20.76 -55.33
C GLU A 117 10.85 20.28 -56.41
N SER A 118 9.60 19.95 -56.06
CA SER A 118 8.58 19.57 -57.05
C SER A 118 8.10 20.72 -57.94
N LYS A 119 8.51 21.97 -57.66
CA LYS A 119 8.09 23.18 -58.39
C LYS A 119 9.17 23.73 -59.33
N GLY A 120 10.39 23.19 -59.28
CA GLY A 120 11.55 23.63 -60.06
C GLY A 120 11.84 22.82 -61.32
N GLU A 121 10.94 21.91 -61.71
CA GLU A 121 11.10 21.01 -62.87
C GLU A 121 10.22 21.38 -64.10
N ASP A 122 9.70 22.61 -64.15
CA ASP A 122 9.07 23.18 -65.38
C ASP A 122 10.00 24.17 -66.10
#